data_AF-A0A0D2PFR9-F1
#
_entry.id   AF-A0A0D2PFR9-F1
#
_cell.length_a   1.000
_cell.length_b   1.000
_cell.length_c   1.000
_cell.angle_alpha   90.00
_cell.angle_beta   90.00
_cell.angle_gamma   90.00
#
_symmetry.space_group_name_H-M   'P 1'
#
loop_
_entity.id
_entity.type
_entity.pdbx_description
1 polymer ?
#
loop_
_entity_poly.entity_id
_entity_poly.type
_entity_poly.pdbx_seq_one_letter_code
_entity_poly.pdbx_strand_id
1 'polypeptide(L)'
;MSASIARGGKKILNVTDRNDAIALGWLRDYLKSDAERPTWAYYADAIIAANAQPQPRVPQKAKINIFLQQWQPTQKKLPKILQKMLATAKKYQVKIATPEITPDQANQMPIWFHHATGTTLNNKNNYFYSKILRDKHNIFFKDSQQTTKKAIDVNVKHAYKIGS
;
A
#
# COMPACT_ATOMS: atom_id res chain seq x y z
N MET A 1 -19.08 -29.41 45.52
CA MET A 1 -19.61 -29.28 44.15
C MET A 1 -18.99 -28.03 43.52
N SER A 2 -18.04 -28.22 42.61
CA SER A 2 -17.34 -27.14 41.91
C SER A 2 -18.25 -26.53 40.84
N ALA A 3 -18.70 -25.30 41.08
CA ALA A 3 -19.56 -24.57 40.15
C ALA A 3 -18.80 -24.26 38.85
N SER A 4 -19.40 -24.68 37.74
CA SER A 4 -18.99 -24.45 36.36
C SER A 4 -18.68 -22.97 36.07
N ILE A 5 -17.51 -22.72 35.49
CA ILE A 5 -16.99 -21.39 35.08
C ILE A 5 -17.73 -20.83 33.84
N ALA A 6 -18.86 -21.44 33.44
CA ALA A 6 -19.62 -21.04 32.26
C ALA A 6 -20.42 -19.74 32.44
N ARG A 7 -20.63 -19.25 33.67
CA ARG A 7 -21.47 -18.07 33.94
C ARG A 7 -20.91 -17.17 35.04
N GLY A 8 -20.10 -16.19 34.63
CA GLY A 8 -20.00 -14.88 35.29
C GLY A 8 -18.92 -14.72 36.36
N GLY A 9 -17.83 -14.03 36.02
CA GLY A 9 -16.84 -13.52 36.98
C GLY A 9 -16.35 -12.14 36.58
N LYS A 10 -17.15 -11.11 36.92
CA LYS A 10 -17.00 -9.67 36.59
C LYS A 10 -16.68 -9.36 35.12
N LYS A 11 -17.65 -8.79 34.42
CA LYS A 11 -17.63 -8.29 33.03
C LYS A 11 -16.67 -7.09 32.85
N ILE A 12 -15.44 -7.18 33.38
CA ILE A 12 -14.42 -6.15 33.34
C ILE A 12 -13.85 -6.17 31.92
N LEU A 13 -14.16 -5.10 31.20
CA LEU A 13 -13.68 -4.82 29.85
C LEU A 13 -12.15 -5.04 29.78
N ASN A 14 -11.70 -5.92 28.88
CA ASN A 14 -10.29 -6.01 28.55
C ASN A 14 -9.89 -4.76 27.76
N VAL A 15 -9.20 -3.83 28.44
CA VAL A 15 -8.76 -2.55 27.87
C VAL A 15 -7.79 -2.76 26.71
N THR A 16 -6.97 -3.81 26.76
CA THR A 16 -6.03 -4.16 25.69
C THR A 16 -6.78 -4.56 24.43
N ASP A 17 -7.76 -5.46 24.54
CA ASP A 17 -8.55 -5.92 23.39
C ASP A 17 -9.38 -4.79 22.79
N ARG A 18 -9.97 -3.92 23.64
CA ARG A 18 -10.68 -2.73 23.17
C ARG A 18 -9.74 -1.79 22.39
N ASN A 19 -8.55 -1.56 22.92
CA ASN A 19 -7.57 -0.69 22.29
C ASN A 19 -7.09 -1.22 20.94
N ASP A 20 -6.93 -2.53 20.82
CA ASP A 20 -6.61 -3.19 19.56
C ASP A 20 -7.79 -3.12 18.58
N ALA A 21 -9.02 -3.32 19.06
CA ALA A 21 -10.22 -3.16 18.23
C ALA A 21 -10.37 -1.73 17.67
N ILE A 22 -10.06 -0.71 18.47
CA ILE A 22 -10.03 0.68 17.99
C ILE A 22 -8.98 0.84 16.89
N ALA A 23 -7.75 0.34 17.12
CA ALA A 23 -6.68 0.41 16.12
C ALA A 23 -7.02 -0.37 14.83
N LEU A 24 -7.72 -1.50 14.94
CA LEU A 24 -8.25 -2.25 13.79
C LEU A 24 -9.33 -1.48 13.05
N GLY A 25 -10.18 -0.70 13.74
CA GLY A 25 -11.14 0.21 13.11
C GLY A 25 -10.44 1.26 12.25
N TRP A 26 -9.43 1.94 12.80
CA TRP A 26 -8.60 2.87 12.04
C TRP A 26 -7.90 2.19 10.86
N LEU A 27 -7.35 0.98 11.08
CA LEU A 27 -6.69 0.21 10.03
C LEU A 27 -7.66 -0.17 8.90
N ARG A 28 -8.88 -0.61 9.24
CA ARG A 28 -9.92 -0.94 8.26
C ARG A 28 -10.22 0.27 7.39
N ASP A 29 -10.44 1.42 8.01
CA ASP A 29 -10.77 2.66 7.29
C ASP A 29 -9.57 3.16 6.46
N TYR A 30 -8.34 2.97 6.95
CA TYR A 30 -7.10 3.23 6.21
C TYR A 30 -6.91 2.33 4.98
N LEU A 31 -7.40 1.10 5.02
CA LEU A 31 -7.28 0.12 3.93
C LEU A 31 -8.42 0.20 2.90
N LYS A 32 -9.38 1.10 3.07
CA LYS A 32 -10.45 1.31 2.09
C LYS A 32 -9.91 1.81 0.74
N SER A 33 -10.64 1.45 -0.31
CA SER A 33 -10.43 1.92 -1.68
C SER A 33 -10.75 3.41 -1.81
N ASP A 34 -10.20 4.06 -2.84
CA ASP A 34 -10.25 5.52 -3.00
C ASP A 34 -11.64 6.14 -2.89
N ALA A 35 -12.70 5.45 -3.35
CA ALA A 35 -14.07 5.97 -3.27
C ALA A 35 -14.58 6.12 -1.82
N GLU A 36 -14.12 5.29 -0.88
CA GLU A 36 -14.52 5.32 0.53
C GLU A 36 -13.37 5.71 1.46
N ARG A 37 -12.21 6.07 0.91
CA ARG A 37 -10.99 6.30 1.66
C ARG A 37 -11.10 7.63 2.41
N PRO A 38 -11.00 7.64 3.75
CA PRO A 38 -11.14 8.87 4.50
C PRO A 38 -9.94 9.80 4.26
N THR A 39 -10.17 11.11 4.29
CA THR A 39 -9.13 12.12 3.98
C THR A 39 -7.86 11.96 4.83
N TRP A 40 -8.02 11.61 6.12
CA TRP A 40 -6.90 11.40 7.04
C TRP A 40 -5.94 10.29 6.59
N ALA A 41 -6.42 9.29 5.84
CA ALA A 41 -5.59 8.18 5.36
C ALA A 41 -4.52 8.67 4.36
N TYR A 42 -4.84 9.66 3.52
CA TYR A 42 -3.86 10.27 2.60
C TYR A 42 -2.75 11.01 3.36
N TYR A 43 -3.10 11.70 4.46
CA TYR A 43 -2.10 12.30 5.34
C TYR A 43 -1.25 11.23 6.05
N ALA A 44 -1.89 10.14 6.50
CA ALA A 44 -1.16 9.01 7.08
C ALA A 44 -0.16 8.42 6.09
N ASP A 45 -0.54 8.24 4.82
CA ASP A 45 0.36 7.80 3.74
C ASP A 45 1.56 8.72 3.58
N ALA A 46 1.34 10.03 3.55
CA ALA A 46 2.42 11.02 3.45
C ALA A 46 3.38 10.96 4.64
N ILE A 47 2.87 10.86 5.87
CA ILE A 47 3.67 10.76 7.10
C ILE A 47 4.49 9.46 7.10
N ILE A 48 3.86 8.35 6.72
CA ILE A 48 4.51 7.03 6.63
C ILE A 48 5.62 7.06 5.57
N ALA A 49 5.34 7.60 4.39
CA ALA A 49 6.28 7.71 3.27
C ALA A 49 7.50 8.59 3.61
N ALA A 50 7.27 9.73 4.26
CA ALA A 50 8.34 10.62 4.73
C ALA A 50 9.29 9.94 5.73
N ASN A 51 8.79 8.97 6.50
CA ASN A 51 9.55 8.24 7.51
C ASN A 51 9.99 6.84 7.06
N ALA A 52 9.98 6.56 5.75
CA ALA A 52 10.46 5.28 5.22
C ALA A 52 11.89 4.95 5.68
N GLN A 53 12.16 3.67 5.91
CA GLN A 53 13.51 3.17 6.14
C GLN A 53 14.39 3.42 4.90
N PRO A 54 15.71 3.58 5.09
CA PRO A 54 16.63 3.84 3.98
C PRO A 54 16.75 2.65 3.01
N GLN A 55 16.43 1.43 3.48
CA GLN A 55 16.45 0.21 2.69
C GLN A 55 15.08 -0.47 2.71
N PRO A 56 14.57 -0.95 1.55
CA PRO A 56 15.11 -0.71 0.21
C PRO A 56 15.03 0.78 -0.18
N ARG A 57 15.97 1.25 -1.01
CA ARG A 57 15.97 2.64 -1.49
C ARG A 57 14.79 2.86 -2.44
N VAL A 58 13.66 3.29 -1.89
CA VAL A 58 12.44 3.64 -2.64
C VAL A 58 12.36 5.17 -2.80
N PRO A 59 12.34 5.69 -4.04
CA PRO A 59 12.16 7.11 -4.31
C PRO A 59 10.83 7.63 -3.73
N GLN A 60 10.81 8.88 -3.25
CA GLN A 60 9.64 9.44 -2.56
C GLN A 60 8.35 9.33 -3.39
N LYS A 61 8.41 9.63 -4.69
CA LYS A 61 7.26 9.53 -5.61
C LYS A 61 6.74 8.09 -5.77
N ALA A 62 7.57 7.08 -5.52
CA ALA A 62 7.18 5.68 -5.65
C ALA A 62 6.52 5.11 -4.37
N LYS A 63 6.51 5.87 -3.27
CA LYS A 63 5.96 5.42 -1.98
C LYS A 63 4.46 5.71 -1.95
N ILE A 64 3.67 4.68 -2.23
CA ILE A 64 2.21 4.78 -2.32
C ILE A 64 1.58 4.20 -1.06
N ASN A 65 1.84 2.92 -0.76
CA ASN A 65 1.22 2.25 0.38
C ASN A 65 2.08 1.04 0.82
N ILE A 66 2.31 0.94 2.14
CA ILE A 66 3.17 -0.09 2.74
C ILE A 66 2.55 -1.50 2.79
N PHE A 67 1.22 -1.61 2.66
CA PHE A 67 0.54 -2.91 2.58
C PHE A 67 0.57 -3.47 1.16
N LEU A 68 0.75 -2.61 0.15
CA LEU A 68 0.90 -3.00 -1.25
C LEU A 68 2.38 -3.16 -1.67
N GLN A 69 3.30 -2.49 -0.95
CA GLN A 69 4.72 -2.39 -1.31
C GLN A 69 5.67 -2.87 -0.22
N GLN A 70 6.89 -3.23 -0.61
CA GLN A 70 7.86 -3.92 0.25
C GLN A 70 8.64 -3.02 1.22
N TRP A 71 8.53 -1.69 1.11
CA TRP A 71 9.23 -0.77 2.01
C TRP A 71 8.46 -0.59 3.31
N GLN A 72 9.18 -0.25 4.38
CA GLN A 72 8.63 -0.09 5.72
C GLN A 72 9.02 1.26 6.32
N PRO A 73 8.18 1.87 7.17
CA PRO A 73 8.54 3.08 7.88
C PRO A 73 9.39 2.79 9.12
N THR A 74 10.16 3.78 9.53
CA THR A 74 10.83 3.79 10.83
C THR A 74 9.78 4.05 11.91
N GLN A 75 9.26 2.99 12.55
CA GLN A 75 8.14 3.10 13.49
C GLN A 75 8.36 4.16 14.58
N LYS A 76 9.57 4.24 15.15
CA LYS A 76 9.91 5.22 16.20
C LYS A 76 9.69 6.69 15.81
N LYS A 77 9.68 7.01 14.51
CA LYS A 77 9.49 8.38 13.99
C LYS A 77 8.03 8.72 13.66
N LEU A 78 7.13 7.73 13.72
CA LEU A 78 5.72 7.95 13.43
C LEU A 78 4.98 8.51 14.65
N PRO A 79 3.87 9.25 14.47
CA PRO A 79 2.94 9.56 15.55
C PRO A 79 2.43 8.29 16.26
N LYS A 80 2.18 8.38 17.58
CA LYS A 80 1.77 7.23 18.42
C LYS A 80 0.57 6.45 17.86
N ILE A 81 -0.40 7.16 17.26
CA ILE A 81 -1.60 6.56 16.67
C ILE A 81 -1.21 5.63 15.50
N LEU A 82 -0.37 6.12 14.57
CA LEU A 82 0.09 5.31 13.43
C LEU A 82 1.00 4.16 13.90
N GLN A 83 1.87 4.39 14.88
CA GLN A 83 2.67 3.32 15.48
C GLN A 83 1.78 2.18 15.98
N LYS A 84 0.74 2.52 16.75
CA LYS A 84 -0.21 1.55 17.29
C LYS A 84 -0.97 0.84 16.17
N MET A 85 -1.49 1.57 15.20
CA MET A 85 -2.18 1.01 14.03
C MET A 85 -1.31 -0.02 13.29
N LEU A 86 -0.04 0.31 13.00
CA LEU A 86 0.88 -0.60 12.31
C LEU A 86 1.33 -1.77 13.18
N ALA A 87 1.51 -1.57 14.50
CA ALA A 87 1.81 -2.65 15.42
C ALA A 87 0.64 -3.64 15.52
N THR A 88 -0.59 -3.14 15.60
CA THR A 88 -1.82 -3.95 15.57
C THR A 88 -1.93 -4.70 14.23
N ALA A 89 -1.69 -4.03 13.10
CA ALA A 89 -1.68 -4.69 11.78
C ALA A 89 -0.68 -5.87 11.74
N LYS A 90 0.52 -5.69 12.30
CA LYS A 90 1.53 -6.75 12.40
C LYS A 90 1.10 -7.88 13.35
N LYS A 91 0.55 -7.53 14.53
CA LYS A 91 0.06 -8.49 15.54
C LYS A 91 -0.99 -9.44 14.94
N TYR A 92 -1.93 -8.90 14.18
CA TYR A 92 -2.99 -9.66 13.52
C TYR A 92 -2.64 -10.12 12.10
N GLN A 93 -1.37 -9.99 11.69
CA GLN A 93 -0.86 -10.43 10.39
C GLN A 93 -1.66 -9.92 9.19
N VAL A 94 -2.16 -8.69 9.27
CA VAL A 94 -2.92 -8.06 8.19
C VAL A 94 -2.03 -7.94 6.96
N LYS A 95 -2.41 -8.68 5.92
CA LYS A 95 -1.75 -8.76 4.63
C LYS A 95 -2.80 -8.76 3.54
N ILE A 96 -2.40 -8.42 2.34
CA ILE A 96 -3.23 -8.62 1.15
C ILE A 96 -3.24 -10.12 0.87
N ALA A 97 -4.38 -10.73 1.11
CA ALA A 97 -4.66 -12.12 0.77
C ALA A 97 -5.84 -12.10 -0.20
N THR A 98 -5.56 -12.30 -1.48
CA THR A 98 -6.60 -12.44 -2.49
C THR A 98 -6.44 -13.81 -3.12
N PRO A 99 -7.40 -14.75 -2.94
CA PRO A 99 -7.32 -16.06 -3.58
C PRO A 99 -7.36 -15.94 -5.10
N GLU A 100 -8.07 -14.94 -5.64
CA GLU A 100 -8.09 -14.60 -7.07
C GLU A 100 -8.07 -13.07 -7.25
N ILE A 101 -7.08 -12.55 -7.97
CA ILE A 101 -6.98 -11.12 -8.30
C ILE A 101 -7.61 -10.91 -9.67
N THR A 102 -8.65 -10.09 -9.77
CA THR A 102 -9.23 -9.73 -11.08
C THR A 102 -8.26 -8.85 -11.87
N PRO A 103 -8.33 -8.82 -13.21
CA PRO A 103 -7.49 -7.94 -14.02
C PRO A 103 -7.58 -6.46 -13.58
N ASP A 104 -8.76 -5.99 -13.22
CA ASP A 104 -8.97 -4.60 -12.77
C ASP A 104 -8.27 -4.32 -11.43
N GLN A 105 -8.35 -5.25 -10.48
CA GLN A 105 -7.62 -5.15 -9.21
C GLN A 105 -6.10 -5.22 -9.43
N ALA A 106 -5.64 -6.11 -10.32
CA ALA A 106 -4.23 -6.17 -10.70
C ALA A 106 -3.76 -4.85 -11.33
N ASN A 107 -4.63 -4.18 -12.08
CA ASN A 107 -4.37 -2.91 -12.74
C ASN A 107 -4.20 -1.74 -11.76
N GLN A 108 -4.86 -1.81 -10.60
CA GLN A 108 -4.75 -0.85 -9.50
C GLN A 108 -3.55 -1.11 -8.57
N MET A 109 -2.81 -2.21 -8.77
CA MET A 109 -1.59 -2.46 -7.99
C MET A 109 -0.48 -1.50 -8.40
N PRO A 110 0.33 -1.02 -7.44
CA PRO A 110 1.52 -0.24 -7.76
C PRO A 110 2.50 -1.12 -8.55
N ILE A 111 3.06 -0.56 -9.62
CA ILE A 111 4.09 -1.25 -10.43
C ILE A 111 5.39 -1.34 -9.65
N TRP A 112 5.74 -0.27 -8.93
CA TRP A 112 7.02 -0.15 -8.27
C TRP A 112 7.00 -0.81 -6.89
N PHE A 113 8.02 -1.62 -6.60
CA PHE A 113 8.30 -2.21 -5.28
C PHE A 113 7.12 -2.97 -4.65
N HIS A 114 6.24 -3.60 -5.45
CA HIS A 114 5.08 -4.32 -4.92
C HIS A 114 5.46 -5.67 -4.28
N HIS A 115 4.66 -6.17 -3.34
CA HIS A 115 5.00 -7.42 -2.61
C HIS A 115 5.22 -8.64 -3.50
N ALA A 116 4.47 -8.75 -4.60
CA ALA A 116 4.62 -9.87 -5.55
C ALA A 116 5.89 -9.81 -6.44
N THR A 117 6.73 -8.76 -6.38
CA THR A 117 8.02 -8.77 -7.09
C THR A 117 9.11 -9.39 -6.21
N GLY A 118 9.74 -10.46 -6.69
CA GLY A 118 10.94 -11.00 -6.05
C GLY A 118 12.12 -10.01 -6.04
N THR A 119 13.15 -10.30 -5.24
CA THR A 119 14.34 -9.45 -5.06
C THR A 119 15.03 -9.05 -6.37
N THR A 120 15.00 -9.92 -7.38
CA THR A 120 15.59 -9.67 -8.71
C THR A 120 14.90 -8.53 -9.47
N LEU A 121 13.58 -8.35 -9.33
CA LEU A 121 12.86 -7.25 -9.98
C LEU A 121 13.07 -5.91 -9.25
N ASN A 122 13.35 -5.93 -7.95
CA ASN A 122 13.63 -4.71 -7.20
C ASN A 122 14.86 -3.95 -7.71
N ASN A 123 15.88 -4.68 -8.17
CA ASN A 123 17.05 -4.07 -8.79
C ASN A 123 16.69 -3.31 -10.08
N LYS A 124 15.63 -3.75 -10.79
CA LYS A 124 15.12 -3.07 -11.99
C LYS A 124 14.27 -1.83 -11.68
N ASN A 125 13.67 -1.74 -10.49
CA ASN A 125 12.84 -0.58 -10.11
C ASN A 125 13.61 0.75 -10.05
N ASN A 126 14.92 0.68 -9.83
CA ASN A 126 15.82 1.84 -9.78
C ASN A 126 16.68 2.02 -11.04
N TYR A 127 16.43 1.22 -12.09
CA TYR A 127 17.13 1.36 -13.37
C TYR A 127 16.75 2.67 -14.09
N PHE A 128 17.59 3.11 -15.02
CA PHE A 128 17.44 4.38 -15.73
C PHE A 128 16.06 4.54 -16.40
N TYR A 129 15.62 3.55 -17.19
CA TYR A 129 14.30 3.57 -17.82
C TYR A 129 13.16 3.62 -16.80
N SER A 130 13.27 2.87 -15.71
CA SER A 130 12.27 2.86 -14.63
C SER A 130 12.11 4.23 -13.97
N LYS A 131 13.22 4.97 -13.79
CA LYS A 131 13.19 6.35 -13.31
C LYS A 131 12.46 7.27 -14.28
N ILE A 132 12.73 7.15 -15.58
CA ILE A 132 12.05 7.97 -16.60
C ILE A 132 10.54 7.70 -16.62
N LEU A 133 10.14 6.41 -16.67
CA LEU A 133 8.74 6.02 -16.67
C LEU A 133 7.99 6.54 -15.44
N ARG A 134 8.63 6.48 -14.27
CA ARG A 134 8.05 6.98 -13.03
C ARG A 134 8.04 8.51 -12.94
N ASP A 135 9.19 9.14 -13.12
CA ASP A 135 9.41 10.53 -12.70
C ASP A 135 9.03 11.53 -13.79
N LYS A 136 9.07 11.11 -15.08
CA LYS A 136 8.68 11.94 -16.24
C LYS A 136 7.31 11.54 -16.80
N HIS A 137 7.04 10.24 -16.94
CA HIS A 137 5.78 9.77 -17.52
C HIS A 137 4.69 9.47 -16.47
N ASN A 138 4.97 9.67 -15.18
CA ASN A 138 4.03 9.49 -14.07
C ASN A 138 3.33 8.11 -14.07
N ILE A 139 4.07 7.07 -14.46
CA ILE A 139 3.53 5.71 -14.50
C ILE A 139 3.72 5.07 -13.13
N PHE A 140 2.62 4.78 -12.43
CA PHE A 140 2.65 4.25 -11.06
C PHE A 140 1.83 2.97 -10.88
N PHE A 141 0.76 2.82 -11.66
CA PHE A 141 -0.17 1.70 -11.62
C PHE A 141 -0.15 0.92 -12.94
N LYS A 142 -0.46 -0.37 -12.94
CA LYS A 142 -0.41 -1.19 -14.16
C LYS A 142 -1.29 -0.63 -15.29
N ASP A 143 -2.43 -0.03 -14.97
CA ASP A 143 -3.28 0.66 -15.95
C ASP A 143 -2.56 1.85 -16.64
N SER A 144 -1.76 2.60 -15.88
CA SER A 144 -0.98 3.74 -16.42
C SER A 144 0.12 3.32 -17.42
N GLN A 145 0.53 2.04 -17.44
CA GLN A 145 1.40 1.50 -18.51
C GLN A 145 0.61 1.22 -19.80
N GLN A 146 -0.65 0.79 -19.67
CA GLN A 146 -1.44 0.37 -20.82
C GLN A 146 -1.98 1.57 -21.60
N THR A 147 -2.33 2.64 -20.88
CA THR A 147 -2.67 3.95 -21.48
C THR A 147 -1.47 4.61 -22.15
N THR A 148 -0.27 4.52 -21.58
CA THR A 148 0.94 5.07 -22.22
C THR A 148 1.39 4.26 -23.44
N LYS A 149 1.28 2.92 -23.42
CA LYS A 149 1.48 2.10 -24.63
C LYS A 149 0.48 2.46 -25.73
N LYS A 150 -0.81 2.56 -25.40
CA LYS A 150 -1.84 3.00 -26.35
C LYS A 150 -1.57 4.41 -26.89
N ALA A 151 -1.16 5.35 -26.03
CA ALA A 151 -0.86 6.72 -26.44
C ALA A 151 0.38 6.80 -27.35
N ILE A 152 1.43 6.02 -27.07
CA ILE A 152 2.62 5.91 -27.93
C ILE A 152 2.25 5.29 -29.28
N ASP A 153 1.47 4.21 -29.30
CA ASP A 153 1.02 3.56 -30.53
C ASP A 153 0.10 4.47 -31.38
N VAL A 154 -0.74 5.29 -30.74
CA VAL A 154 -1.60 6.29 -31.42
C VAL A 154 -0.77 7.43 -31.99
N ASN A 155 0.28 7.88 -31.28
CA ASN A 155 1.13 8.98 -31.72
C ASN A 155 2.08 8.54 -32.86
N VAL A 156 2.56 7.29 -32.84
CA VAL A 156 3.29 6.67 -33.96
C VAL A 156 2.35 6.55 -35.18
N LYS A 157 1.11 6.08 -35.00
CA LYS A 157 0.13 6.00 -36.11
C LYS A 157 -0.26 7.37 -36.67
N HIS A 158 -0.30 8.42 -35.86
CA HIS A 158 -0.50 9.80 -36.36
C HIS A 158 0.72 10.31 -37.10
N ALA A 159 1.94 10.08 -36.61
CA ALA A 159 3.18 10.48 -37.27
C ALA A 159 3.36 9.83 -38.67
N TYR A 160 2.86 8.61 -38.86
CA TYR A 160 2.86 7.91 -40.16
C TYR A 160 1.68 8.25 -41.08
N LYS A 161 0.74 9.12 -40.65
CA LYS A 161 -0.42 9.54 -41.47
C LYS A 161 -0.29 10.96 -42.06
N ILE A 162 0.79 11.68 -41.74
CA ILE A 162 1.06 13.05 -42.24
C ILE A 162 2.20 13.04 -43.29
N GLY A 163 2.57 11.86 -43.79
CA GLY A 163 3.67 11.65 -44.73
C GLY A 163 3.32 10.70 -45.88
N SER A 164 2.06 10.70 -46.32
CA SER A 164 1.59 9.97 -47.51
C SER A 164 0.74 10.88 -48.37
#